data_AF-A0A970JJ10-F1
#
_entry.id   AF-A0A970JJ10-F1
#
_cell.length_a   1.000
_cell.length_b   1.000
_cell.length_c   1.000
_cell.angle_alpha   90.00
_cell.angle_beta   90.00
_cell.angle_gamma   90.00
#
_symmetry.space_group_name_H-M   'P 1'
#
loop_
_entity.id
_entity.type
_entity.pdbx_description
1 polymer ?
#
loop_
_entity_poly.entity_id
_entity_poly.type
_entity_poly.pdbx_seq_one_letter_code
_entity_poly.pdbx_strand_id
1 'polypeptide(L)'
;MKSSLTMRLIIFSVSLFLLLSLGASFALGADGLVSPALGVIAENMTMVKTGYSYSDITFTKEDFDFALGREAKSITILTLPNAADGTLYLGSVPVTINQTVSRDNLSKLIFSSSGEGTVETSFYFTAGGYYAIPCQLKIIDTVNFAPSISSDSVALSVETMKNVAYYGSISATDPEGDALKFVITKYPEKGTVTLTDPAHGSFKYVPNAGKKGKDSFSIAVCDEYGNRSEEVTVKINITKNKSGVEYADMNEHWAYNAAIKMTEAGIMGGAAVNGKTYFYPDAAVSREQFVVMLMKTIGLKDVPEVRKTVFADDDEISDGARSYIAAAYVLGFIDGSKVDGKLYFYPSRSITRAETAVILQNIIGVEVSDAVPVFADADDVPAWAMESICAMTKLGIMSGTGGGTFSPFNTMTRAQTAQVLCNVSKLVVK
;
A
#
# COMPACT_ATOMS: atom_id res chain seq x y z
N MET A 1 -24.93 -2.56 -63.43
CA MET A 1 -23.49 -2.31 -63.67
C MET A 1 -22.84 -2.07 -62.32
N LYS A 2 -21.92 -2.96 -61.93
CA LYS A 2 -21.28 -3.02 -60.61
C LYS A 2 -20.26 -1.89 -60.47
N SER A 3 -20.31 -1.12 -59.37
CA SER A 3 -19.15 -0.44 -58.82
C SER A 3 -18.67 -1.25 -57.61
N SER A 4 -17.42 -1.75 -57.66
CA SER A 4 -16.77 -2.35 -56.49
C SER A 4 -15.69 -1.39 -56.00
N LEU A 5 -15.93 -0.81 -54.83
CA LEU A 5 -14.99 -0.02 -54.06
C LEU A 5 -13.98 -0.99 -53.42
N THR A 6 -12.70 -0.87 -53.75
CA THR A 6 -11.61 -1.63 -53.16
C THR A 6 -11.26 -1.05 -51.78
N MET A 7 -11.71 -1.73 -50.73
CA MET A 7 -11.33 -1.44 -49.34
C MET A 7 -10.02 -2.20 -49.02
N ARG A 8 -8.93 -1.45 -48.81
CA ARG A 8 -7.65 -1.99 -48.32
C ARG A 8 -7.79 -2.28 -46.82
N LEU A 9 -7.71 -3.56 -46.46
CA LEU A 9 -7.65 -4.01 -45.07
C LEU A 9 -6.20 -3.85 -44.58
N ILE A 10 -5.98 -2.94 -43.63
CA ILE A 10 -4.72 -2.83 -42.88
C ILE A 10 -4.82 -3.85 -41.75
N ILE A 11 -4.00 -4.91 -41.82
CA ILE A 11 -3.89 -5.92 -40.77
C ILE A 11 -2.93 -5.38 -39.71
N PHE A 12 -3.45 -4.97 -38.56
CA PHE A 12 -2.65 -4.83 -37.34
C PHE A 12 -2.30 -6.23 -36.84
N SER A 13 -1.04 -6.63 -36.99
CA SER A 13 -0.49 -7.82 -36.35
C SER A 13 -0.30 -7.54 -34.87
N VAL A 14 -1.28 -7.89 -34.04
CA VAL A 14 -1.09 -8.00 -32.60
C VAL A 14 -0.36 -9.32 -32.37
N SER A 15 0.97 -9.27 -32.25
CA SER A 15 1.76 -10.42 -31.84
C SER A 15 1.57 -10.63 -30.34
N LEU A 16 0.60 -11.46 -29.99
CA LEU A 16 0.41 -12.01 -28.67
C LEU A 16 1.62 -12.90 -28.35
N PHE A 17 2.63 -12.35 -27.67
CA PHE A 17 3.75 -13.13 -27.17
C PHE A 17 3.26 -13.98 -26.00
N LEU A 18 3.02 -15.25 -26.31
CA LEU A 18 2.86 -16.30 -25.32
C LEU A 18 4.22 -16.45 -24.61
N LEU A 19 4.30 -16.03 -23.34
CA LEU A 19 5.36 -16.42 -22.42
C LEU A 19 5.32 -17.95 -22.28
N LEU A 20 6.01 -18.66 -23.18
CA LEU A 20 6.41 -20.03 -22.92
C LEU A 20 7.46 -19.98 -21.82
N SER A 21 7.01 -20.17 -20.58
CA SER A 21 7.85 -20.64 -19.49
C SER A 21 8.34 -22.04 -19.84
N LEU A 22 9.33 -22.13 -20.73
CA LEU A 22 10.15 -23.32 -20.82
C LEU A 22 10.96 -23.34 -19.53
N GLY A 23 10.49 -24.11 -18.55
CA GLY A 23 11.27 -24.51 -17.41
C GLY A 23 12.48 -25.30 -17.90
N ALA A 24 13.56 -24.60 -18.24
CA ALA A 24 14.86 -25.19 -18.42
C ALA A 24 15.30 -25.68 -17.04
N SER A 25 15.05 -26.96 -16.77
CA SER A 25 15.63 -27.66 -15.63
C SER A 25 17.13 -27.72 -15.84
N PHE A 26 17.85 -26.71 -15.35
CA PHE A 26 19.30 -26.76 -15.25
C PHE A 26 19.65 -27.72 -14.11
N ALA A 27 20.08 -28.93 -14.47
CA ALA A 27 20.72 -29.83 -13.53
C ALA A 27 22.06 -29.19 -13.10
N LEU A 28 22.07 -28.58 -11.92
CA LEU A 28 23.29 -28.13 -11.26
C LEU A 28 24.05 -29.34 -10.73
N GLY A 29 25.36 -29.35 -11.01
CA GLY A 29 26.30 -30.38 -10.57
C GLY A 29 26.34 -30.53 -9.05
N ALA A 30 26.71 -31.74 -8.62
CA ALA A 30 26.79 -32.15 -7.23
C ALA A 30 27.74 -31.27 -6.42
N ASP A 31 27.19 -30.27 -5.71
CA ASP A 31 27.52 -29.97 -4.32
C ASP A 31 26.59 -28.85 -3.79
N GLY A 32 25.83 -29.19 -2.75
CA GLY A 32 24.97 -28.26 -2.02
C GLY A 32 23.48 -28.52 -2.21
N LEU A 33 22.79 -28.85 -1.11
CA LEU A 33 21.33 -28.89 -1.03
C LEU A 33 20.76 -27.48 -1.23
N VAL A 34 20.47 -27.16 -2.49
CA VAL A 34 19.80 -25.94 -2.88
C VAL A 34 18.30 -26.21 -2.86
N SER A 35 17.56 -25.70 -1.86
CA SER A 35 16.11 -25.95 -1.73
C SER A 35 15.35 -25.47 -2.97
N PRO A 36 14.38 -26.25 -3.51
CA PRO A 36 13.49 -25.82 -4.60
C PRO A 36 12.80 -24.47 -4.35
N ALA A 37 12.60 -24.11 -3.07
CA ALA A 37 12.04 -22.82 -2.66
C ALA A 37 12.91 -21.62 -3.07
N LEU A 38 14.23 -21.79 -3.19
CA LEU A 38 15.12 -20.72 -3.59
C LEU A 38 15.13 -20.47 -5.10
N GLY A 39 14.78 -21.47 -5.92
CA GLY A 39 14.53 -21.27 -7.36
C GLY A 39 13.33 -20.35 -7.61
N VAL A 40 12.27 -20.49 -6.80
CA VAL A 40 11.08 -19.60 -6.83
C VAL A 40 11.40 -18.20 -6.31
N ILE A 41 12.35 -18.06 -5.38
CA ILE A 41 12.83 -16.74 -4.92
C ILE A 41 13.65 -16.05 -6.02
N ALA A 42 14.45 -16.80 -6.79
CA ALA A 42 15.29 -16.26 -7.87
C ALA A 42 14.46 -15.67 -9.03
N GLU A 43 13.27 -16.19 -9.32
CA GLU A 43 12.35 -15.61 -10.32
C GLU A 43 11.83 -14.21 -9.91
N ASN A 44 11.86 -13.88 -8.63
CA ASN A 44 11.52 -12.54 -8.14
C ASN A 44 12.71 -11.55 -8.15
N MET A 45 13.91 -12.03 -8.51
CA MET A 45 15.18 -11.29 -8.51
C MET A 45 15.61 -10.80 -9.90
N THR A 46 14.66 -10.70 -10.85
CA THR A 46 14.93 -10.17 -12.19
C THR A 46 15.53 -8.78 -12.12
N MET A 47 16.70 -8.63 -12.72
CA MET A 47 17.31 -7.34 -13.00
C MET A 47 16.74 -6.84 -14.34
N VAL A 48 16.27 -5.60 -14.38
CA VAL A 48 15.84 -4.95 -15.62
C VAL A 48 16.75 -3.75 -15.86
N LYS A 49 17.26 -3.61 -17.08
CA LYS A 49 18.00 -2.43 -17.50
C LYS A 49 17.43 -1.92 -18.82
N THR A 50 17.32 -0.60 -18.89
CA THR A 50 16.80 0.08 -20.06
C THR A 50 17.83 1.01 -20.67
N GLY A 51 17.82 1.10 -22.00
CA GLY A 51 18.60 2.05 -22.78
C GLY A 51 17.75 2.65 -23.88
N TYR A 52 18.15 3.81 -24.37
CA TYR A 52 17.52 4.43 -25.53
C TYR A 52 18.02 3.77 -26.82
N SER A 53 17.23 3.79 -27.89
CA SER A 53 17.67 3.34 -29.23
C SER A 53 19.02 3.97 -29.58
N TYR A 54 19.94 3.16 -30.11
CA TYR A 54 21.34 3.54 -30.41
C TYR A 54 22.24 3.89 -29.22
N SER A 55 21.77 3.71 -27.99
CA SER A 55 22.61 3.90 -26.81
C SER A 55 23.04 2.56 -26.21
N ASP A 56 24.19 2.61 -25.55
CA ASP A 56 24.69 1.50 -24.76
C ASP A 56 23.91 1.39 -23.44
N ILE A 57 23.50 0.18 -23.07
CA ILE A 57 23.04 -0.10 -21.71
C ILE A 57 24.26 -0.35 -20.84
N THR A 58 24.44 0.50 -19.83
CA THR A 58 25.55 0.41 -18.88
C THR A 58 25.11 -0.18 -17.54
N PHE A 59 26.05 -0.82 -16.85
CA PHE A 59 25.81 -1.52 -15.60
C PHE A 59 26.61 -0.87 -14.46
N THR A 60 26.08 -0.90 -13.25
CA THR A 60 26.77 -0.48 -12.02
C THR A 60 26.98 -1.67 -11.09
N LYS A 61 27.81 -1.51 -10.04
CA LYS A 61 27.96 -2.57 -9.02
C LYS A 61 26.65 -2.72 -8.22
N GLU A 62 26.01 -1.59 -7.98
CA GLU A 62 24.77 -1.43 -7.22
C GLU A 62 23.60 -2.14 -7.91
N ASP A 63 23.56 -2.16 -9.25
CA ASP A 63 22.56 -2.91 -10.01
C ASP A 63 22.58 -4.41 -9.64
N PHE A 64 23.79 -5.00 -9.58
CA PHE A 64 23.96 -6.41 -9.22
C PHE A 64 23.73 -6.64 -7.72
N ASP A 65 24.20 -5.73 -6.87
CA ASP A 65 24.00 -5.82 -5.41
C ASP A 65 22.51 -5.85 -5.08
N PHE A 66 21.74 -4.99 -5.75
CA PHE A 66 20.29 -4.91 -5.61
C PHE A 66 19.60 -6.18 -6.11
N ALA A 67 19.91 -6.63 -7.33
CA ALA A 67 19.35 -7.87 -7.87
C ALA A 67 19.61 -9.08 -6.96
N LEU A 68 20.77 -9.10 -6.28
CA LEU A 68 21.16 -10.16 -5.35
C LEU A 68 20.63 -9.98 -3.92
N GLY A 69 20.15 -8.78 -3.55
CA GLY A 69 19.85 -8.42 -2.17
C GLY A 69 21.07 -8.44 -1.23
N ARG A 70 22.29 -8.42 -1.79
CA ARG A 70 23.57 -8.46 -1.08
C ARG A 70 24.71 -8.02 -1.99
N GLU A 71 25.84 -7.67 -1.41
CA GLU A 71 27.03 -7.32 -2.17
C GLU A 71 27.52 -8.45 -3.09
N ALA A 72 27.65 -8.15 -4.38
CA ALA A 72 28.18 -9.00 -5.43
C ALA A 72 29.72 -8.88 -5.48
N LYS A 73 30.43 -9.93 -5.08
CA LYS A 73 31.90 -10.00 -5.24
C LYS A 73 32.32 -10.26 -6.68
N SER A 74 31.50 -11.02 -7.40
CA SER A 74 31.66 -11.32 -8.82
C SER A 74 30.35 -11.91 -9.34
N ILE A 75 30.18 -11.89 -10.65
CA ILE A 75 29.13 -12.64 -11.35
C ILE A 75 29.76 -13.56 -12.40
N THR A 76 29.07 -14.64 -12.75
CA THR A 76 29.40 -15.50 -13.88
C THR A 76 28.25 -15.44 -14.88
N ILE A 77 28.57 -15.18 -16.14
CA ILE A 77 27.59 -15.06 -17.23
C ILE A 77 27.21 -16.46 -17.71
N LEU A 78 25.93 -16.81 -17.65
CA LEU A 78 25.42 -18.16 -17.95
C LEU A 78 24.84 -18.26 -19.36
N THR A 79 24.22 -17.18 -19.85
CA THR A 79 23.77 -17.05 -21.24
C THR A 79 24.17 -15.68 -21.78
N LEU A 80 24.03 -15.48 -23.07
CA LEU A 80 24.22 -14.18 -23.72
C LEU A 80 22.89 -13.68 -24.28
N PRO A 81 22.75 -12.35 -24.51
CA PRO A 81 21.65 -11.80 -25.29
C PRO A 81 21.57 -12.45 -26.68
N ASN A 82 20.39 -12.39 -27.30
CA ASN A 82 20.26 -12.80 -28.69
C ASN A 82 21.15 -11.92 -29.57
N ALA A 83 22.03 -12.54 -30.34
CA ALA A 83 23.02 -11.84 -31.16
C ALA A 83 22.38 -10.95 -32.25
N ALA A 84 21.12 -11.20 -32.63
CA ALA A 84 20.38 -10.33 -33.53
C ALA A 84 20.03 -8.97 -32.90
N ASP A 85 19.97 -8.89 -31.57
CA ASP A 85 19.52 -7.73 -30.80
C ASP A 85 20.69 -6.85 -30.32
N GLY A 86 21.88 -7.43 -30.21
CA GLY A 86 23.09 -6.74 -29.77
C GLY A 86 24.16 -7.67 -29.23
N THR A 87 25.19 -7.09 -28.60
CA THR A 87 26.31 -7.83 -28.00
C THR A 87 26.63 -7.29 -26.62
N LEU A 88 26.87 -8.20 -25.66
CA LEU A 88 27.35 -7.88 -24.33
C LEU A 88 28.88 -7.82 -24.34
N TYR A 89 29.44 -6.70 -23.87
CA TYR A 89 30.86 -6.42 -23.79
C TYR A 89 31.32 -6.24 -22.35
N LEU A 90 32.59 -6.55 -22.11
CA LEU A 90 33.34 -6.16 -20.94
C LEU A 90 34.44 -5.20 -21.38
N GLY A 91 34.21 -3.90 -21.20
CA GLY A 91 34.98 -2.86 -21.87
C GLY A 91 34.79 -2.97 -23.37
N SER A 92 35.84 -3.32 -24.12
CA SER A 92 35.79 -3.47 -25.58
C SER A 92 35.78 -4.92 -26.06
N VAL A 93 35.69 -5.90 -25.15
CA VAL A 93 35.81 -7.34 -25.48
C VAL A 93 34.44 -8.01 -25.35
N PRO A 94 33.94 -8.72 -26.38
CA PRO A 94 32.70 -9.49 -26.27
C PRO A 94 32.78 -10.50 -25.13
N VAL A 95 31.71 -10.56 -24.33
CA VAL A 95 31.59 -11.49 -23.21
C VAL A 95 31.30 -12.89 -23.71
N THR A 96 31.88 -13.91 -23.06
CA THR A 96 31.59 -15.32 -23.35
C THR A 96 30.79 -15.99 -22.22
N ILE A 97 30.06 -17.05 -22.57
CA ILE A 97 29.43 -17.92 -21.57
C ILE A 97 30.48 -18.48 -20.60
N ASN A 98 30.12 -18.58 -19.33
CA ASN A 98 30.95 -18.93 -18.17
C ASN A 98 32.06 -17.91 -17.83
N GLN A 99 32.09 -16.75 -18.48
CA GLN A 99 33.01 -15.69 -18.08
C GLN A 99 32.61 -15.13 -16.71
N THR A 100 33.60 -15.04 -15.81
CA THR A 100 33.42 -14.42 -14.50
C THR A 100 33.89 -12.97 -14.53
N VAL A 101 33.01 -12.05 -14.14
CA VAL A 101 33.29 -10.62 -14.02
C VAL A 101 33.43 -10.27 -12.54
N SER A 102 34.62 -9.83 -12.14
CA SER A 102 34.89 -9.37 -10.77
C SER A 102 34.14 -8.08 -10.45
N ARG A 103 33.85 -7.83 -9.16
CA ARG A 103 33.21 -6.59 -8.68
C ARG A 103 33.79 -5.32 -9.32
N ASP A 104 35.10 -5.18 -9.34
CA ASP A 104 35.80 -4.00 -9.88
C ASP A 104 35.64 -3.79 -11.39
N ASN A 105 35.17 -4.81 -12.10
CA ASN A 105 34.90 -4.76 -13.52
C ASN A 105 33.40 -4.79 -13.85
N LEU A 106 32.51 -4.89 -12.86
CA LEU A 106 31.05 -4.88 -13.11
C LEU A 106 30.62 -3.60 -13.82
N SER A 107 31.17 -2.46 -13.45
CA SER A 107 30.89 -1.17 -14.10
C SER A 107 31.44 -1.03 -15.53
N LYS A 108 32.15 -2.05 -16.04
CA LYS A 108 32.64 -2.12 -17.42
C LYS A 108 31.78 -3.02 -18.30
N LEU A 109 30.77 -3.70 -17.74
CA LEU A 109 29.78 -4.40 -18.55
C LEU A 109 28.96 -3.38 -19.31
N ILE A 110 28.78 -3.62 -20.60
CA ILE A 110 28.03 -2.77 -21.51
C ILE A 110 27.29 -3.68 -22.48
N PHE A 111 26.01 -3.45 -22.71
CA PHE A 111 25.30 -4.05 -23.83
C PHE A 111 25.09 -3.02 -24.93
N SER A 112 25.61 -3.32 -26.12
CA SER A 112 25.48 -2.47 -27.30
C SER A 112 24.46 -3.08 -28.26
N SER A 113 23.41 -2.33 -28.56
CA SER A 113 22.37 -2.73 -29.51
C SER A 113 22.92 -2.88 -30.93
N SER A 114 22.35 -3.81 -31.70
CA SER A 114 22.68 -4.03 -33.11
C SER A 114 21.84 -3.22 -34.10
N GLY A 115 20.73 -2.60 -33.66
CA GLY A 115 19.73 -2.04 -34.57
C GLY A 115 18.85 -0.93 -33.98
N GLU A 116 17.89 -0.47 -34.77
CA GLU A 116 16.97 0.60 -34.40
C GLU A 116 15.68 0.07 -33.78
N GLY A 117 15.07 0.87 -32.90
CA GLY A 117 13.73 0.64 -32.38
C GLY A 117 13.72 -0.16 -31.08
N THR A 118 12.50 -0.53 -30.67
CA THR A 118 12.28 -1.22 -29.39
C THR A 118 12.70 -2.68 -29.49
N VAL A 119 13.57 -3.11 -28.59
CA VAL A 119 14.09 -4.48 -28.53
C VAL A 119 14.08 -4.96 -27.09
N GLU A 120 13.53 -6.15 -26.86
CA GLU A 120 13.65 -6.84 -25.58
C GLU A 120 14.52 -8.09 -25.76
N THR A 121 15.59 -8.17 -24.98
CA THR A 121 16.50 -9.32 -24.97
C THR A 121 16.91 -9.62 -23.54
N SER A 122 17.59 -10.75 -23.30
CA SER A 122 17.98 -11.10 -21.93
C SER A 122 19.22 -11.96 -21.87
N PHE A 123 19.87 -11.93 -20.71
CA PHE A 123 20.90 -12.90 -20.37
C PHE A 123 20.74 -13.35 -18.92
N TYR A 124 21.33 -14.48 -18.57
CA TYR A 124 21.36 -14.98 -17.20
C TYR A 124 22.76 -14.85 -16.63
N PHE A 125 22.84 -14.52 -15.35
CA PHE A 125 24.09 -14.54 -14.58
C PHE A 125 23.90 -15.27 -13.25
N THR A 126 24.99 -15.61 -12.57
CA THR A 126 24.95 -16.12 -11.20
C THR A 126 26.03 -15.47 -10.34
N ALA A 127 25.79 -15.34 -9.04
CA ALA A 127 26.82 -14.94 -8.07
C ALA A 127 27.03 -16.05 -7.05
N GLY A 128 28.15 -16.78 -7.18
CA GLY A 128 28.51 -17.90 -6.31
C GLY A 128 27.92 -19.26 -6.74
N GLY A 129 27.34 -19.36 -7.94
CA GLY A 129 26.94 -20.65 -8.55
C GLY A 129 25.65 -21.27 -8.01
N TYR A 130 24.92 -20.58 -7.13
CA TYR A 130 23.74 -21.15 -6.48
C TYR A 130 22.48 -21.10 -7.35
N TYR A 131 22.21 -19.97 -8.01
CA TYR A 131 21.02 -19.77 -8.85
C TYR A 131 21.33 -18.87 -10.04
N ALA A 132 20.60 -19.06 -11.13
CA ALA A 132 20.60 -18.15 -12.27
C ALA A 132 19.65 -16.98 -12.02
N ILE A 133 20.11 -15.77 -12.31
CA ILE A 133 19.37 -14.52 -12.17
C ILE A 133 19.16 -13.96 -13.59
N PRO A 134 17.91 -13.74 -14.01
CA PRO A 134 17.64 -13.12 -15.29
C PRO A 134 17.98 -11.63 -15.25
N CYS A 135 18.67 -11.16 -16.29
CA CYS A 135 18.81 -9.75 -16.62
C CYS A 135 18.05 -9.49 -17.92
N GLN A 136 16.94 -8.77 -17.83
CA GLN A 136 16.18 -8.27 -18.97
C GLN A 136 16.78 -6.94 -19.43
N LEU A 137 16.94 -6.80 -20.74
CA LEU A 137 17.45 -5.61 -21.40
C LEU A 137 16.36 -5.08 -22.32
N LYS A 138 15.92 -3.85 -22.07
CA LYS A 138 14.92 -3.16 -22.86
C LYS A 138 15.55 -1.97 -23.57
N ILE A 139 15.49 -1.95 -24.89
CA ILE A 139 15.83 -0.77 -25.68
C ILE A 139 14.52 -0.10 -26.03
N ILE A 140 14.40 1.20 -25.78
CA ILE A 140 13.18 1.98 -26.00
C ILE A 140 13.46 3.21 -26.88
N ASP A 141 12.41 3.71 -27.52
CA ASP A 141 12.45 4.86 -28.44
C ASP A 141 12.05 6.19 -27.78
N THR A 142 11.55 6.12 -26.55
CA THR A 142 11.14 7.23 -25.70
C THR A 142 11.90 7.16 -24.38
N VAL A 143 12.02 8.27 -23.67
CA VAL A 143 12.66 8.27 -22.35
C VAL A 143 11.63 7.78 -21.33
N ASN A 144 12.02 6.85 -20.46
CA ASN A 144 11.23 6.40 -19.32
C ASN A 144 11.77 7.04 -18.04
N PHE A 145 10.94 7.76 -17.30
CA PHE A 145 11.34 8.39 -16.05
C PHE A 145 11.26 7.42 -14.88
N ALA A 146 12.01 7.75 -13.81
CA ALA A 146 11.95 6.96 -12.59
C ALA A 146 10.68 7.27 -11.79
N PRO A 147 10.09 6.26 -11.12
CA PRO A 147 8.97 6.48 -10.23
C PRO A 147 9.38 7.27 -8.98
N SER A 148 8.40 7.84 -8.29
CA SER A 148 8.61 8.63 -7.07
C SER A 148 7.67 8.22 -5.94
N ILE A 149 8.20 8.15 -4.72
CA ILE A 149 7.41 7.87 -3.52
C ILE A 149 6.84 9.19 -2.97
N SER A 150 5.56 9.19 -2.61
CA SER A 150 4.90 10.36 -2.04
C SER A 150 5.47 10.70 -0.66
N SER A 151 6.10 11.88 -0.54
CA SER A 151 6.71 12.37 0.71
C SER A 151 5.69 12.65 1.81
N ASP A 152 4.42 12.86 1.44
CA ASP A 152 3.32 13.16 2.38
C ASP A 152 2.67 11.89 2.94
N SER A 153 3.22 10.71 2.63
CA SER A 153 2.69 9.46 3.15
C SER A 153 2.78 9.42 4.69
N VAL A 154 1.61 9.36 5.33
CA VAL A 154 1.45 9.17 6.79
C VAL A 154 2.19 7.90 7.27
N ALA A 155 2.47 6.96 6.37
CA ALA A 155 3.20 5.72 6.66
C ALA A 155 4.72 5.92 6.85
N LEU A 156 5.29 7.09 6.59
CA LEU A 156 6.73 7.33 6.81
C LEU A 156 7.11 7.48 8.29
N SER A 157 6.13 7.70 9.17
CA SER A 157 6.34 7.73 10.63
C SER A 157 5.16 7.08 11.34
N VAL A 158 5.33 5.84 11.75
CA VAL A 158 4.27 5.00 12.32
C VAL A 158 4.54 4.64 13.77
N GLU A 159 3.48 4.28 14.47
CA GLU A 159 3.56 3.80 15.85
C GLU A 159 2.80 2.49 15.98
N THR A 160 3.43 1.53 16.65
CA THR A 160 2.82 0.25 17.01
C THR A 160 3.13 -0.09 18.46
N MET A 161 2.34 -0.97 19.05
CA MET A 161 2.60 -1.47 20.40
C MET A 161 3.46 -2.73 20.35
N LYS A 162 4.19 -2.99 21.44
CA LYS A 162 4.92 -4.25 21.63
C LYS A 162 3.98 -5.44 21.37
N ASN A 163 4.46 -6.40 20.57
CA ASN A 163 3.75 -7.62 20.16
C ASN A 163 2.49 -7.39 19.30
N VAL A 164 2.24 -6.17 18.81
CA VAL A 164 1.13 -5.87 17.91
C VAL A 164 1.68 -5.57 16.52
N ALA A 165 1.17 -6.28 15.52
CA ALA A 165 1.53 -6.05 14.13
C ALA A 165 0.98 -4.69 13.66
N TYR A 166 1.76 -4.01 12.82
CA TYR A 166 1.37 -2.78 12.13
C TYR A 166 1.16 -3.07 10.65
N TYR A 167 0.08 -2.53 10.10
CA TYR A 167 -0.25 -2.63 8.69
C TYR A 167 -0.27 -1.22 8.13
N GLY A 168 0.41 -1.01 7.02
CA GLY A 168 0.50 0.28 6.34
C GLY A 168 0.61 0.10 4.84
N SER A 169 0.49 1.21 4.12
CA SER A 169 0.74 1.28 2.68
C SER A 169 1.49 2.57 2.37
N ILE A 170 2.38 2.50 1.39
CA ILE A 170 3.15 3.62 0.87
C ILE A 170 2.70 3.84 -0.56
N SER A 171 2.35 5.07 -0.87
CA SER A 171 1.92 5.46 -2.22
C SER A 171 3.12 5.98 -3.02
N ALA A 172 3.16 5.60 -4.28
CA ALA A 172 4.12 6.08 -5.26
C ALA A 172 3.38 6.37 -6.57
N THR A 173 4.01 7.17 -7.42
CA THR A 173 3.52 7.54 -8.74
C THR A 173 4.64 7.42 -9.75
N ASP A 174 4.26 7.00 -10.94
CA ASP A 174 5.12 6.97 -12.11
C ASP A 174 4.63 8.03 -13.12
N PRO A 175 5.52 8.82 -13.76
CA PRO A 175 5.11 9.86 -14.70
C PRO A 175 4.41 9.33 -15.95
N GLU A 176 4.78 8.14 -16.42
CA GLU A 176 4.22 7.44 -17.58
C GLU A 176 3.03 6.55 -17.20
N GLY A 177 2.86 6.27 -15.90
CA GLY A 177 1.80 5.40 -15.39
C GLY A 177 2.20 3.93 -15.43
N ASP A 178 3.50 3.64 -15.43
CA ASP A 178 4.04 2.29 -15.50
C ASP A 178 3.69 1.45 -14.27
N ALA A 179 3.73 0.13 -14.44
CA ALA A 179 3.55 -0.81 -13.35
C ALA A 179 4.67 -0.67 -12.31
N LEU A 180 4.28 -0.54 -11.03
CA LEU A 180 5.20 -0.34 -9.92
C LEU A 180 5.48 -1.63 -9.15
N LYS A 181 6.71 -1.76 -8.65
CA LYS A 181 7.14 -2.81 -7.72
C LYS A 181 7.93 -2.21 -6.56
N PHE A 182 7.34 -2.25 -5.37
CA PHE A 182 7.97 -1.84 -4.13
C PHE A 182 8.96 -2.90 -3.64
N VAL A 183 10.06 -2.43 -3.05
CA VAL A 183 11.16 -3.28 -2.57
C VAL A 183 11.71 -2.76 -1.25
N ILE A 184 11.88 -3.67 -0.27
CA ILE A 184 12.56 -3.35 0.99
C ILE A 184 14.07 -3.35 0.74
N THR A 185 14.72 -2.22 0.97
CA THR A 185 16.15 -2.03 0.70
C THR A 185 16.99 -2.14 1.96
N LYS A 186 16.39 -1.89 3.13
CA LYS A 186 17.00 -2.08 4.44
C LYS A 186 15.98 -2.63 5.42
N TYR A 187 16.31 -3.74 6.06
CA TYR A 187 15.43 -4.39 7.05
C TYR A 187 15.56 -3.74 8.44
N PRO A 188 14.49 -3.78 9.25
CA PRO A 188 14.49 -3.29 10.62
C PRO A 188 15.27 -4.19 11.58
N GLU A 189 15.73 -3.63 12.70
CA GLU A 189 16.53 -4.35 13.70
C GLU A 189 15.68 -4.94 14.84
N LYS A 190 14.49 -4.37 15.10
CA LYS A 190 13.64 -4.74 16.25
C LYS A 190 12.33 -5.41 15.84
N GLY A 191 12.15 -5.70 14.56
CA GLY A 191 11.03 -6.45 14.04
C GLY A 191 11.33 -7.01 12.67
N THR A 192 10.28 -7.54 12.04
CA THR A 192 10.31 -8.05 10.67
C THR A 192 9.32 -7.26 9.85
N VAL A 193 9.72 -6.85 8.64
CA VAL A 193 8.84 -6.21 7.66
C VAL A 193 8.65 -7.13 6.45
N THR A 194 7.44 -7.16 5.92
CA THR A 194 7.09 -7.92 4.72
C THR A 194 6.14 -7.08 3.87
N LEU A 195 6.40 -7.00 2.57
CA LEU A 195 5.45 -6.42 1.62
C LEU A 195 4.31 -7.43 1.41
N THR A 196 3.10 -7.05 1.81
CA THR A 196 1.89 -7.87 1.62
C THR A 196 1.27 -7.66 0.26
N ASP A 197 1.53 -6.51 -0.35
CA ASP A 197 1.21 -6.22 -1.74
C ASP A 197 2.35 -5.38 -2.33
N PRO A 198 3.36 -6.03 -2.94
CA PRO A 198 4.50 -5.33 -3.54
C PRO A 198 4.12 -4.42 -4.71
N ALA A 199 2.97 -4.61 -5.37
CA ALA A 199 2.56 -3.75 -6.48
C ALA A 199 1.94 -2.43 -5.97
N HIS A 200 1.24 -2.48 -4.84
CA HIS A 200 0.53 -1.33 -4.26
C HIS A 200 1.13 -0.83 -2.94
N GLY A 201 2.37 -1.22 -2.64
CA GLY A 201 3.16 -0.72 -1.51
C GLY A 201 2.61 -1.08 -0.13
N SER A 202 1.72 -2.07 -0.01
CA SER A 202 1.20 -2.50 1.29
C SER A 202 2.22 -3.37 2.02
N PHE A 203 2.37 -3.14 3.32
CA PHE A 203 3.34 -3.82 4.16
C PHE A 203 2.79 -4.19 5.54
N LYS A 204 3.36 -5.24 6.12
CA LYS A 204 3.17 -5.68 7.49
C LYS A 204 4.50 -5.56 8.24
N TYR A 205 4.50 -4.89 9.38
CA TYR A 205 5.60 -4.88 10.33
C TYR A 205 5.21 -5.60 11.61
N VAL A 206 6.03 -6.54 12.05
CA VAL A 206 5.83 -7.31 13.30
C VAL A 206 7.00 -7.05 14.24
N PRO A 207 6.79 -6.36 15.38
CA PRO A 207 7.82 -6.23 16.40
C PRO A 207 8.29 -7.61 16.88
N ASN A 208 9.60 -7.79 17.04
CA ASN A 208 10.14 -8.97 17.70
C ASN A 208 9.66 -9.00 19.15
N ALA A 209 9.38 -10.22 19.65
CA ALA A 209 8.83 -10.42 20.98
C ALA A 209 9.61 -9.63 22.04
N GLY A 210 8.91 -8.80 22.81
CA GLY A 210 9.56 -8.03 23.87
C GLY A 210 10.15 -6.67 23.49
N LYS A 211 10.39 -6.39 22.21
CA LYS A 211 11.11 -5.18 21.78
C LYS A 211 10.26 -3.90 21.94
N LYS A 212 10.97 -2.78 22.11
CA LYS A 212 10.43 -1.42 22.29
C LYS A 212 11.37 -0.35 21.71
N GLY A 213 10.86 0.86 21.59
CA GLY A 213 11.58 2.05 21.15
C GLY A 213 11.59 2.21 19.64
N LYS A 214 12.51 3.05 19.15
CA LYS A 214 12.64 3.35 17.71
C LYS A 214 13.19 2.16 16.93
N ASP A 215 12.66 1.96 15.74
CA ASP A 215 13.10 1.04 14.69
C ASP A 215 12.85 1.69 13.32
N SER A 216 13.39 1.13 12.26
CA SER A 216 13.19 1.68 10.91
C SER A 216 13.55 0.68 9.84
N PHE A 217 12.87 0.77 8.69
CA PHE A 217 13.25 0.08 7.48
C PHE A 217 13.26 1.07 6.32
N SER A 218 13.95 0.72 5.24
CA SER A 218 13.96 1.53 4.03
C SER A 218 13.30 0.80 2.88
N ILE A 219 12.71 1.57 1.98
CA ILE A 219 11.98 1.09 0.82
C ILE A 219 12.30 1.97 -0.39
N ALA A 220 12.27 1.36 -1.57
CA ALA A 220 12.26 2.05 -2.86
C ALA A 220 11.15 1.44 -3.73
N VAL A 221 10.85 2.09 -4.84
CA VAL A 221 9.95 1.56 -5.87
C VAL A 221 10.68 1.52 -7.20
N CYS A 222 10.45 0.45 -7.96
CA CYS A 222 10.95 0.26 -9.31
C CYS A 222 9.78 0.25 -10.29
N ASP A 223 9.99 0.76 -11.49
CA ASP A 223 9.07 0.57 -12.62
C ASP A 223 9.41 -0.74 -13.37
N GLU A 224 8.66 -1.04 -14.42
CA GLU A 224 8.89 -2.21 -15.27
C GLU A 224 10.07 -2.07 -16.24
N TYR A 225 10.69 -0.88 -16.32
CA TYR A 225 11.87 -0.57 -17.13
C TYR A 225 13.16 -0.56 -16.30
N GLY A 226 13.08 -0.85 -15.01
CA GLY A 226 14.21 -0.92 -14.10
C GLY A 226 14.69 0.44 -13.59
N ASN A 227 13.98 1.54 -13.87
CA ASN A 227 14.25 2.77 -13.14
C ASN A 227 13.76 2.64 -11.71
N ARG A 228 14.39 3.42 -10.82
CA ARG A 228 14.21 3.29 -9.38
C ARG A 228 14.08 4.65 -8.73
N SER A 229 13.16 4.75 -7.78
CA SER A 229 13.01 5.94 -6.94
C SER A 229 14.19 6.14 -6.00
N GLU A 230 14.30 7.35 -5.46
CA GLU A 230 15.05 7.59 -4.23
C GLU A 230 14.51 6.69 -3.09
N GLU A 231 15.41 6.32 -2.19
CA GLU A 231 15.06 5.51 -1.02
C GLU A 231 14.40 6.37 0.05
N VAL A 232 13.31 5.88 0.65
CA VAL A 232 12.67 6.52 1.81
C VAL A 232 12.76 5.62 3.04
N THR A 233 12.94 6.25 4.20
CA THR A 233 12.98 5.55 5.48
C THR A 233 11.63 5.65 6.19
N VAL A 234 11.04 4.48 6.48
CA VAL A 234 9.89 4.36 7.38
C VAL A 234 10.39 4.27 8.81
N LYS A 235 10.00 5.26 9.63
CA LYS A 235 10.34 5.30 11.06
C LYS A 235 9.23 4.64 11.86
N ILE A 236 9.60 3.77 12.79
CA ILE A 236 8.67 3.03 13.65
C ILE A 236 8.95 3.36 15.10
N ASN A 237 7.92 3.74 15.84
CA ASN A 237 7.97 3.84 17.29
C ASN A 237 7.21 2.67 17.93
N ILE A 238 7.92 1.83 18.69
CA ILE A 238 7.32 0.68 19.38
C ILE A 238 7.05 1.03 20.85
N THR A 239 5.79 1.18 21.22
CA THR A 239 5.36 1.62 22.55
C THR A 239 4.85 0.47 23.42
N LYS A 240 4.58 0.76 24.70
CA LYS A 240 3.92 -0.19 25.61
C LYS A 240 2.41 0.07 25.55
N ASN A 241 1.63 -1.01 25.49
CA ASN A 241 0.21 -0.97 25.82
C ASN A 241 0.02 -0.55 27.30
N LYS A 242 -0.56 0.62 27.52
CA LYS A 242 -0.83 1.21 28.84
C LYS A 242 -2.13 0.71 29.44
N SER A 243 -3.10 0.30 28.62
CA SER A 243 -4.38 -0.25 29.09
C SER A 243 -4.21 -1.60 29.80
N GLY A 244 -3.19 -2.37 29.40
CA GLY A 244 -2.99 -3.75 29.86
C GLY A 244 -3.99 -4.76 29.25
N VAL A 245 -4.90 -4.31 28.39
CA VAL A 245 -5.88 -5.16 27.73
C VAL A 245 -5.26 -5.88 26.54
N GLU A 246 -5.50 -7.18 26.42
CA GLU A 246 -5.20 -7.96 25.22
C GLU A 246 -6.52 -8.52 24.67
N TYR A 247 -6.77 -8.30 23.38
CA TYR A 247 -7.98 -8.78 22.71
C TYR A 247 -7.70 -10.10 21.99
N ALA A 248 -8.44 -11.14 22.37
CA ALA A 248 -8.24 -12.51 21.90
C ALA A 248 -8.57 -12.70 20.41
N ASP A 249 -9.38 -11.80 19.83
CA ASP A 249 -9.86 -11.80 18.45
C ASP A 249 -9.18 -10.74 17.56
N MET A 250 -8.12 -10.09 18.05
CA MET A 250 -7.42 -9.03 17.31
C MET A 250 -5.99 -9.40 16.92
N ASN A 251 -5.53 -10.62 17.20
CA ASN A 251 -4.18 -11.04 16.80
C ASN A 251 -4.01 -10.96 15.27
N GLU A 252 -2.94 -10.32 14.81
CA GLU A 252 -2.72 -9.99 13.39
C GLU A 252 -3.84 -9.18 12.71
N HIS A 253 -4.75 -8.58 13.48
CA HIS A 253 -5.79 -7.74 12.92
C HIS A 253 -5.25 -6.33 12.70
N TRP A 254 -5.45 -5.76 11.50
CA TRP A 254 -4.91 -4.45 11.10
C TRP A 254 -5.32 -3.31 12.04
N ALA A 255 -6.54 -3.37 12.58
CA ALA A 255 -7.07 -2.37 13.51
C ALA A 255 -6.63 -2.56 14.98
N TYR A 256 -5.79 -3.55 15.32
CA TYR A 256 -5.49 -3.87 16.73
C TYR A 256 -4.84 -2.70 17.47
N ASN A 257 -3.85 -2.03 16.85
CA ASN A 257 -3.26 -0.82 17.44
C ASN A 257 -4.31 0.27 17.71
N ALA A 258 -5.22 0.50 16.76
CA ALA A 258 -6.27 1.49 16.92
C ALA A 258 -7.25 1.11 18.03
N ALA A 259 -7.65 -0.17 18.12
CA ALA A 259 -8.51 -0.67 19.18
C ALA A 259 -7.91 -0.46 20.57
N ILE A 260 -6.61 -0.75 20.77
CA ILE A 260 -5.95 -0.49 22.05
C ILE A 260 -5.83 1.02 22.32
N LYS A 261 -5.50 1.85 21.32
CA LYS A 261 -5.46 3.31 21.50
C LYS A 261 -6.82 3.88 21.94
N MET A 262 -7.91 3.40 21.34
CA MET A 262 -9.26 3.80 21.74
C MET A 262 -9.66 3.24 23.11
N THR A 263 -9.07 2.11 23.53
CA THR A 263 -9.21 1.56 24.89
C THR A 263 -8.47 2.41 25.92
N GLU A 264 -7.22 2.79 25.64
CA GLU A 264 -6.43 3.68 26.48
C GLU A 264 -7.10 5.05 26.67
N ALA A 265 -7.81 5.53 25.64
CA ALA A 265 -8.58 6.76 25.69
C ALA A 265 -9.96 6.62 26.37
N GLY A 266 -10.39 5.41 26.73
CA GLY A 266 -11.72 5.17 27.32
C GLY A 266 -12.89 5.37 26.34
N ILE A 267 -12.62 5.32 25.03
CA ILE A 267 -13.60 5.59 23.96
C ILE A 267 -14.23 4.28 23.47
N MET A 268 -13.42 3.24 23.25
CA MET A 268 -13.88 1.91 22.85
C MET A 268 -13.27 0.85 23.75
N GLY A 269 -14.05 -0.14 24.15
CA GLY A 269 -13.56 -1.32 24.87
C GLY A 269 -14.12 -2.61 24.28
N GLY A 270 -13.73 -3.75 24.85
CA GLY A 270 -14.29 -5.07 24.51
C GLY A 270 -15.14 -5.66 25.64
N ALA A 271 -15.66 -6.85 25.41
CA ALA A 271 -16.39 -7.62 26.42
C ALA A 271 -15.51 -8.74 26.99
N ALA A 272 -15.64 -9.01 28.29
CA ALA A 272 -14.99 -10.14 28.93
C ALA A 272 -15.86 -11.39 28.82
N VAL A 273 -15.32 -12.45 28.21
CA VAL A 273 -15.98 -13.75 28.05
C VAL A 273 -14.99 -14.83 28.46
N ASN A 274 -15.36 -15.65 29.46
CA ASN A 274 -14.55 -16.77 29.95
C ASN A 274 -13.09 -16.39 30.30
N GLY A 275 -12.91 -15.24 30.94
CA GLY A 275 -11.59 -14.76 31.38
C GLY A 275 -10.70 -14.17 30.26
N LYS A 276 -11.23 -14.05 29.04
CA LYS A 276 -10.58 -13.35 27.92
C LYS A 276 -11.38 -12.13 27.52
N THR A 277 -10.73 -11.14 26.92
CA THR A 277 -11.39 -9.94 26.41
C THR A 277 -11.49 -10.01 24.89
N TYR A 278 -12.66 -9.68 24.32
CA TYR A 278 -12.95 -9.71 22.89
C TYR A 278 -13.37 -8.32 22.41
N PHE A 279 -12.78 -7.86 21.31
CA PHE A 279 -13.11 -6.56 20.73
C PHE A 279 -14.30 -6.62 19.78
N TYR A 280 -14.57 -7.76 19.15
CA TYR A 280 -15.55 -7.97 18.09
C TYR A 280 -15.35 -7.04 16.89
N PRO A 281 -14.22 -7.15 16.15
CA PRO A 281 -13.84 -6.18 15.11
C PRO A 281 -14.88 -6.00 14.00
N ASP A 282 -15.60 -7.07 13.64
CA ASP A 282 -16.54 -7.07 12.52
C ASP A 282 -17.97 -6.67 12.91
N ALA A 283 -18.26 -6.50 14.20
CA ALA A 283 -19.61 -6.10 14.58
C ALA A 283 -19.92 -4.69 14.08
N ALA A 284 -21.15 -4.50 13.61
CA ALA A 284 -21.62 -3.20 13.12
C ALA A 284 -21.69 -2.17 14.24
N VAL A 285 -21.47 -0.90 13.89
CA VAL A 285 -21.60 0.23 14.80
C VAL A 285 -22.86 1.03 14.44
N SER A 286 -23.70 1.24 15.44
CA SER A 286 -24.90 2.09 15.30
C SER A 286 -24.53 3.57 15.18
N ARG A 287 -25.44 4.38 14.60
CA ARG A 287 -25.26 5.81 14.44
C ARG A 287 -25.12 6.54 15.77
N GLU A 288 -25.89 6.14 16.79
CA GLU A 288 -25.73 6.64 18.16
C GLU A 288 -24.31 6.39 18.68
N GLN A 289 -23.86 5.13 18.63
CA GLN A 289 -22.55 4.74 19.14
C GLN A 289 -21.44 5.51 18.44
N PHE A 290 -21.49 5.63 17.12
CA PHE A 290 -20.48 6.37 16.35
C PHE A 290 -20.39 7.83 16.78
N VAL A 291 -21.52 8.55 16.85
CA VAL A 291 -21.55 9.97 17.24
C VAL A 291 -21.00 10.13 18.66
N VAL A 292 -21.44 9.33 19.63
CA VAL A 292 -20.94 9.42 21.01
C VAL A 292 -19.43 9.19 21.08
N MET A 293 -18.91 8.17 20.39
CA MET A 293 -17.49 7.87 20.38
C MET A 293 -16.67 8.98 19.72
N LEU A 294 -17.16 9.55 18.62
CA LEU A 294 -16.50 10.66 17.93
C LEU A 294 -16.47 11.94 18.78
N MET A 295 -17.60 12.29 19.40
CA MET A 295 -17.69 13.46 20.29
C MET A 295 -16.73 13.34 21.49
N LYS A 296 -16.58 12.14 22.05
CA LYS A 296 -15.55 11.85 23.07
C LYS A 296 -14.14 11.96 22.52
N THR A 297 -13.91 11.47 21.30
CA THR A 297 -12.60 11.49 20.63
C THR A 297 -12.09 12.92 20.42
N ILE A 298 -12.96 13.84 20.02
CA ILE A 298 -12.60 15.26 19.84
C ILE A 298 -12.50 16.03 21.17
N GLY A 299 -12.67 15.33 22.31
CA GLY A 299 -12.48 15.90 23.63
C GLY A 299 -13.56 16.89 24.06
N LEU A 300 -14.79 16.78 23.55
CA LEU A 300 -15.88 17.61 24.01
C LEU A 300 -16.16 17.31 25.49
N LYS A 301 -15.80 18.26 26.35
CA LYS A 301 -16.01 18.23 27.79
C LYS A 301 -17.24 19.05 28.16
N ASP A 302 -17.75 18.81 29.36
CA ASP A 302 -18.81 19.63 29.98
C ASP A 302 -20.09 19.73 29.13
N VAL A 303 -20.45 18.63 28.44
CA VAL A 303 -21.69 18.56 27.66
C VAL A 303 -22.88 18.70 28.61
N PRO A 304 -23.70 19.77 28.49
CA PRO A 304 -24.84 19.99 29.39
C PRO A 304 -25.82 18.83 29.34
N GLU A 305 -26.43 18.49 30.48
CA GLU A 305 -27.47 17.47 30.53
C GLU A 305 -28.67 17.92 29.69
N VAL A 306 -29.03 17.11 28.70
CA VAL A 306 -30.22 17.31 27.88
C VAL A 306 -31.21 16.19 28.19
N ARG A 307 -32.45 16.55 28.52
CA ARG A 307 -33.53 15.59 28.81
C ARG A 307 -34.37 15.22 27.59
N LYS A 308 -34.30 16.03 26.53
CA LYS A 308 -35.04 15.83 25.29
C LYS A 308 -34.33 16.48 24.12
N THR A 309 -34.16 15.74 23.03
CA THR A 309 -33.61 16.25 21.78
C THR A 309 -34.69 16.83 20.87
N VAL A 310 -34.27 17.39 19.73
CA VAL A 310 -35.17 17.86 18.67
C VAL A 310 -35.75 16.72 17.83
N PHE A 311 -35.19 15.51 17.94
CA PHE A 311 -35.53 14.39 17.09
C PHE A 311 -36.85 13.73 17.52
N ALA A 312 -37.59 13.21 16.55
CA ALA A 312 -38.90 12.62 16.78
C ALA A 312 -38.82 11.22 17.41
N ASP A 313 -37.70 10.53 17.23
CA ASP A 313 -37.30 9.24 17.80
C ASP A 313 -36.40 9.40 19.04
N ASP A 314 -36.60 10.49 19.80
CA ASP A 314 -35.85 10.78 21.02
C ASP A 314 -35.96 9.66 22.07
N ASP A 315 -37.09 8.95 22.13
CA ASP A 315 -37.32 7.83 23.03
C ASP A 315 -36.47 6.58 22.71
N GLU A 316 -35.95 6.47 21.49
CA GLU A 316 -35.01 5.40 21.10
C GLU A 316 -33.55 5.75 21.45
N ILE A 317 -33.25 7.01 21.80
CA ILE A 317 -31.90 7.46 22.15
C ILE A 317 -31.58 7.08 23.59
N SER A 318 -30.43 6.42 23.80
CA SER A 318 -29.96 6.06 25.14
C SER A 318 -29.70 7.31 26.00
N ASP A 319 -30.04 7.24 27.29
CA ASP A 319 -29.86 8.38 28.20
C ASP A 319 -28.44 8.94 28.24
N GLY A 320 -27.43 8.05 28.22
CA GLY A 320 -26.02 8.44 28.19
C GLY A 320 -25.54 9.05 26.87
N ALA A 321 -26.33 8.92 25.79
CA ALA A 321 -26.02 9.46 24.47
C ALA A 321 -26.75 10.79 24.18
N ARG A 322 -27.89 11.02 24.83
CA ARG A 322 -28.81 12.14 24.56
C ARG A 322 -28.12 13.49 24.52
N SER A 323 -27.31 13.81 25.54
CA SER A 323 -26.57 15.07 25.61
C SER A 323 -25.54 15.23 24.47
N TYR A 324 -24.84 14.16 24.11
CA TYR A 324 -23.86 14.19 23.01
C TYR A 324 -24.53 14.38 21.65
N ILE A 325 -25.65 13.71 21.42
CA ILE A 325 -26.43 13.82 20.18
C ILE A 325 -27.03 15.23 20.06
N ALA A 326 -27.61 15.75 21.14
CA ALA A 326 -28.12 17.11 21.16
C ALA A 326 -27.02 18.14 20.86
N ALA A 327 -25.84 18.00 21.49
CA ALA A 327 -24.71 18.87 21.23
C ALA A 327 -24.20 18.76 19.79
N ALA A 328 -24.07 17.54 19.26
CA ALA A 328 -23.63 17.32 17.89
C ALA A 328 -24.59 17.98 16.88
N TYR A 329 -25.90 17.97 17.15
CA TYR A 329 -26.89 18.65 16.33
C TYR A 329 -26.75 20.18 16.41
N VAL A 330 -26.68 20.74 17.63
CA VAL A 330 -26.54 22.19 17.84
C VAL A 330 -25.25 22.74 17.23
N LEU A 331 -24.17 21.95 17.25
CA LEU A 331 -22.89 22.31 16.65
C LEU A 331 -22.85 22.10 15.12
N GLY A 332 -23.91 21.55 14.51
CA GLY A 332 -23.98 21.30 13.07
C GLY A 332 -23.17 20.09 12.60
N PHE A 333 -22.68 19.25 13.50
CA PHE A 333 -21.93 18.04 13.15
C PHE A 333 -22.83 16.95 12.58
N ILE A 334 -24.04 16.87 13.11
CA ILE A 334 -25.10 16.03 12.58
C ILE A 334 -26.33 16.89 12.29
N ASP A 335 -27.12 16.46 11.31
CA ASP A 335 -28.48 16.95 11.11
C ASP A 335 -29.44 15.81 11.53
N GLY A 336 -30.43 15.49 10.71
CA GLY A 336 -31.22 14.27 10.78
C GLY A 336 -31.90 14.02 9.44
N SER A 337 -32.77 13.02 9.40
CA SER A 337 -33.56 12.72 8.21
C SER A 337 -34.98 13.25 8.40
N LYS A 338 -35.45 14.09 7.47
CA LYS A 338 -36.83 14.57 7.50
C LYS A 338 -37.76 13.58 6.81
N VAL A 339 -38.75 13.06 7.55
CA VAL A 339 -39.80 12.17 7.04
C VAL A 339 -41.13 12.70 7.54
N ASP A 340 -42.06 13.00 6.62
CA ASP A 340 -43.40 13.52 6.93
C ASP A 340 -43.40 14.74 7.86
N GLY A 341 -42.45 15.67 7.65
CA GLY A 341 -42.32 16.90 8.42
C GLY A 341 -41.70 16.74 9.82
N LYS A 342 -41.31 15.52 10.21
CA LYS A 342 -40.58 15.23 11.46
C LYS A 342 -39.11 14.93 11.18
N LEU A 343 -38.23 15.32 12.09
CA LEU A 343 -36.79 15.09 12.00
C LEU A 343 -36.40 13.85 12.82
N TYR A 344 -35.74 12.87 12.22
CA TYR A 344 -35.33 11.62 12.87
C TYR A 344 -33.81 11.47 12.92
N PHE A 345 -33.30 10.88 14.00
CA PHE A 345 -31.87 10.58 14.16
C PHE A 345 -31.50 9.15 13.73
N TYR A 346 -32.40 8.18 13.94
CA TYR A 346 -32.23 6.75 13.77
C TYR A 346 -31.08 6.15 14.61
N PRO A 347 -31.18 6.17 15.96
CA PRO A 347 -30.07 5.84 16.85
C PRO A 347 -29.54 4.41 16.68
N SER A 348 -30.45 3.44 16.50
CA SER A 348 -30.12 2.01 16.40
C SER A 348 -29.64 1.57 15.01
N ARG A 349 -29.82 2.40 13.98
CA ARG A 349 -29.41 2.06 12.61
C ARG A 349 -27.89 2.06 12.51
N SER A 350 -27.33 1.05 11.86
CA SER A 350 -25.90 1.02 11.52
C SER A 350 -25.52 2.22 10.66
N ILE A 351 -24.44 2.91 11.03
CA ILE A 351 -23.97 4.07 10.28
C ILE A 351 -23.24 3.63 9.01
N THR A 352 -23.47 4.32 7.89
CA THR A 352 -22.76 4.07 6.63
C THR A 352 -21.42 4.80 6.57
N ARG A 353 -20.56 4.37 5.66
CA ARG A 353 -19.26 5.01 5.41
C ARG A 353 -19.42 6.42 4.84
N ALA A 354 -20.39 6.65 3.96
CA ALA A 354 -20.69 7.98 3.44
C ALA A 354 -21.16 8.94 4.55
N GLU A 355 -22.06 8.49 5.42
CA GLU A 355 -22.50 9.31 6.56
C GLU A 355 -21.37 9.61 7.53
N THR A 356 -20.49 8.64 7.76
CA THR A 356 -19.30 8.80 8.58
C THR A 356 -18.40 9.91 8.04
N ALA A 357 -18.14 9.92 6.72
CA ALA A 357 -17.32 10.95 6.07
C ALA A 357 -17.89 12.36 6.24
N VAL A 358 -19.20 12.53 6.06
CA VAL A 358 -19.88 13.83 6.23
C VAL A 358 -19.78 14.33 7.66
N ILE A 359 -20.08 13.49 8.66
CA ILE A 359 -20.01 13.89 10.07
C ILE A 359 -18.57 14.29 10.44
N LEU A 360 -17.57 13.55 9.96
CA LEU A 360 -16.17 13.88 10.18
C LEU A 360 -15.79 15.21 9.53
N GLN A 361 -16.20 15.47 8.29
CA GLN A 361 -15.92 16.75 7.63
C GLN A 361 -16.54 17.92 8.41
N ASN A 362 -17.80 17.80 8.83
CA ASN A 362 -18.49 18.85 9.59
C ASN A 362 -17.78 19.18 10.90
N ILE A 363 -17.14 18.18 11.53
CA ILE A 363 -16.37 18.37 12.76
C ILE A 363 -15.01 19.01 12.50
N ILE A 364 -14.31 18.59 11.45
CA ILE A 364 -12.94 19.03 11.18
C ILE A 364 -12.93 20.40 10.46
N GLY A 365 -14.01 20.74 9.76
CA GLY A 365 -14.19 22.06 9.14
C GLY A 365 -13.29 22.28 7.93
N VAL A 366 -12.95 21.23 7.18
CA VAL A 366 -12.08 21.33 6.00
C VAL A 366 -12.92 21.56 4.76
N GLU A 367 -12.70 22.71 4.12
CA GLU A 367 -13.14 22.98 2.76
C GLU A 367 -12.14 22.36 1.78
N VAL A 368 -12.65 21.57 0.82
CA VAL A 368 -11.80 21.02 -0.25
C VAL A 368 -12.40 21.44 -1.57
N SER A 369 -11.75 22.39 -2.25
CA SER A 369 -12.03 22.64 -3.67
C SER A 369 -11.34 21.57 -4.51
N ASP A 370 -12.02 21.11 -5.55
CA ASP A 370 -11.44 20.37 -6.68
C ASP A 370 -10.99 18.93 -6.41
N ALA A 371 -11.49 18.25 -5.37
CA ALA A 371 -11.13 16.86 -5.14
C ALA A 371 -11.94 15.89 -6.02
N VAL A 372 -11.27 15.28 -6.99
CA VAL A 372 -11.83 14.22 -7.83
C VAL A 372 -11.73 12.87 -7.11
N PRO A 373 -12.81 12.08 -7.05
CA PRO A 373 -12.77 10.74 -6.48
C PRO A 373 -11.86 9.84 -7.32
N VAL A 374 -10.91 9.17 -6.67
CA VAL A 374 -10.00 8.21 -7.33
C VAL A 374 -10.50 6.77 -7.17
N PHE A 375 -11.77 6.60 -6.76
CA PHE A 375 -12.33 5.29 -6.46
C PHE A 375 -13.05 4.70 -7.67
N ALA A 376 -12.94 3.38 -7.85
CA ALA A 376 -13.59 2.64 -8.93
C ALA A 376 -15.12 2.65 -8.82
N ASP A 377 -15.67 2.84 -7.62
CA ASP A 377 -17.10 2.98 -7.33
C ASP A 377 -17.52 4.45 -7.15
N ALA A 378 -16.78 5.40 -7.74
CA ALA A 378 -17.12 6.83 -7.66
C ALA A 378 -18.55 7.14 -8.13
N ASP A 379 -19.05 6.42 -9.13
CA ASP A 379 -20.41 6.59 -9.65
C ASP A 379 -21.50 6.18 -8.64
N ASP A 380 -21.18 5.31 -7.67
CA ASP A 380 -22.09 4.91 -6.60
C ASP A 380 -22.09 5.92 -5.43
N VAL A 381 -21.14 6.87 -5.41
CA VAL A 381 -21.03 7.85 -4.32
C VAL A 381 -22.10 8.93 -4.48
N PRO A 382 -22.97 9.13 -3.48
CA PRO A 382 -23.96 10.20 -3.53
C PRO A 382 -23.32 11.59 -3.59
N ALA A 383 -23.92 12.50 -4.36
CA ALA A 383 -23.44 13.88 -4.49
C ALA A 383 -23.25 14.59 -3.14
N TRP A 384 -24.11 14.31 -2.15
CA TRP A 384 -24.04 14.90 -0.81
C TRP A 384 -22.85 14.42 0.02
N ALA A 385 -22.24 13.28 -0.32
CA ALA A 385 -21.13 12.68 0.42
C ALA A 385 -19.78 12.88 -0.29
N MET A 386 -19.80 13.24 -1.56
CA MET A 386 -18.65 13.18 -2.44
C MET A 386 -17.46 14.01 -1.92
N GLU A 387 -17.72 15.29 -1.61
CA GLU A 387 -16.70 16.20 -1.09
C GLU A 387 -16.12 15.70 0.23
N SER A 388 -16.99 15.22 1.14
CA SER A 388 -16.57 14.69 2.43
C SER A 388 -15.70 13.46 2.31
N ILE A 389 -16.05 12.52 1.42
CA ILE A 389 -15.29 11.29 1.17
C ILE A 389 -13.90 11.65 0.62
N CYS A 390 -13.85 12.54 -0.36
CA CYS A 390 -12.59 13.04 -0.90
C CYS A 390 -11.73 13.71 0.18
N ALA A 391 -12.32 14.60 0.98
CA ALA A 391 -11.62 15.30 2.06
C ALA A 391 -11.05 14.31 3.11
N MET A 392 -11.87 13.39 3.59
CA MET A 392 -11.47 12.43 4.63
C MET A 392 -10.43 11.43 4.12
N THR A 393 -10.47 11.10 2.82
CA THR A 393 -9.43 10.29 2.18
C THR A 393 -8.12 11.05 2.05
N LYS A 394 -8.18 12.31 1.58
CA LYS A 394 -7.00 13.18 1.43
C LYS A 394 -6.28 13.42 2.76
N LEU A 395 -7.04 13.55 3.86
CA LEU A 395 -6.49 13.69 5.21
C LEU A 395 -6.00 12.37 5.82
N GLY A 396 -6.17 11.24 5.13
CA GLY A 396 -5.82 9.91 5.64
C GLY A 396 -6.66 9.46 6.85
N ILE A 397 -7.83 10.07 7.06
CA ILE A 397 -8.75 9.72 8.15
C ILE A 397 -9.52 8.46 7.79
N MET A 398 -10.06 8.45 6.57
CA MET A 398 -10.71 7.30 5.96
C MET A 398 -9.87 6.79 4.80
N SER A 399 -10.04 5.51 4.48
CA SER A 399 -9.40 4.86 3.33
C SER A 399 -10.40 3.94 2.65
N GLY A 400 -10.12 3.56 1.41
CA GLY A 400 -10.93 2.57 0.69
C GLY A 400 -10.99 1.20 1.38
N THR A 401 -11.92 0.36 0.95
CA THR A 401 -12.13 -0.99 1.48
C THR A 401 -11.31 -2.06 0.75
N GLY A 402 -10.64 -1.69 -0.34
CA GLY A 402 -9.86 -2.57 -1.20
C GLY A 402 -10.33 -2.52 -2.66
N GLY A 403 -9.52 -3.04 -3.59
CA GLY A 403 -9.88 -3.09 -5.01
C GLY A 403 -10.16 -1.71 -5.64
N GLY A 404 -9.60 -0.65 -5.08
CA GLY A 404 -9.87 0.73 -5.51
C GLY A 404 -11.25 1.26 -5.13
N THR A 405 -12.01 0.60 -4.25
CA THR A 405 -13.38 1.03 -3.88
C THR A 405 -13.46 1.73 -2.52
N PHE A 406 -14.42 2.65 -2.37
CA PHE A 406 -14.75 3.28 -1.09
C PHE A 406 -15.90 2.59 -0.35
N SER A 407 -16.86 2.01 -1.08
CA SER A 407 -18.08 1.36 -0.60
C SER A 407 -18.97 2.28 0.27
N PRO A 408 -19.56 3.36 -0.31
CA PRO A 408 -20.23 4.42 0.46
C PRO A 408 -21.42 3.94 1.32
N PHE A 409 -22.16 2.94 0.86
CA PHE A 409 -23.34 2.40 1.55
C PHE A 409 -23.03 1.27 2.54
N ASN A 410 -21.80 0.74 2.55
CA ASN A 410 -21.43 -0.26 3.53
C ASN A 410 -21.46 0.33 4.94
N THR A 411 -21.87 -0.48 5.91
CA THR A 411 -21.91 -0.08 7.31
C THR A 411 -20.53 -0.12 7.94
N MET A 412 -20.27 0.77 8.89
CA MET A 412 -19.02 0.78 9.66
C MET A 412 -18.95 -0.40 10.63
N THR A 413 -17.83 -1.12 10.58
CA THR A 413 -17.48 -2.10 11.62
C THR A 413 -16.79 -1.43 12.81
N ARG A 414 -16.68 -2.14 13.93
CA ARG A 414 -15.93 -1.68 15.11
C ARG A 414 -14.45 -1.46 14.81
N ALA A 415 -13.82 -2.32 14.01
CA ALA A 415 -12.44 -2.15 13.58
C ALA A 415 -12.23 -0.88 12.75
N GLN A 416 -13.10 -0.66 11.75
CA GLN A 416 -13.08 0.57 10.94
C GLN A 416 -13.31 1.81 11.78
N THR A 417 -14.27 1.75 12.70
CA THR A 417 -14.54 2.86 13.61
C THR A 417 -13.35 3.16 14.50
N ALA A 418 -12.71 2.16 15.10
CA ALA A 418 -11.54 2.36 15.93
C ALA A 418 -10.40 3.02 15.16
N GLN A 419 -10.16 2.60 13.92
CA GLN A 419 -9.12 3.19 13.07
C GLN A 419 -9.43 4.65 12.71
N VAL A 420 -10.65 4.95 12.30
CA VAL A 420 -11.09 6.31 11.97
C VAL A 420 -10.92 7.22 13.18
N LEU A 421 -11.43 6.83 14.35
CA LEU A 421 -11.29 7.61 15.59
C LEU A 421 -9.83 7.78 15.99
N CYS A 422 -9.00 6.75 15.83
CA CYS A 422 -7.57 6.85 16.07
C CYS A 422 -6.89 7.84 15.11
N ASN A 423 -7.31 7.90 13.85
CA ASN A 423 -6.78 8.88 12.90
C ASN A 423 -7.21 10.30 13.25
N VAL A 424 -8.50 10.50 13.57
CA VAL A 424 -9.03 11.80 14.04
C VAL A 424 -8.28 12.30 15.27
N SER A 425 -8.01 11.42 16.25
CA SER A 425 -7.30 11.81 17.47
C SER A 425 -5.91 12.40 17.24
N LYS A 426 -5.27 12.09 16.11
CA LYS A 426 -3.95 12.66 15.74
C LYS A 426 -4.06 14.10 15.23
N LEU A 427 -5.23 14.50 14.74
CA LEU A 427 -5.48 15.83 14.19
C LEU A 427 -5.92 16.83 15.27
N VAL A 428 -6.69 16.36 16.26
CA VAL A 428 -7.28 17.21 17.31
C VAL A 428 -6.26 17.56 18.42
N VAL A 429 -5.12 16.88 18.50
CA VAL A 429 -4.07 17.12 19.52
C VAL A 429 -3.11 18.25 19.07
N LYS A 430 -3.64 19.35 18.54
CA LYS A 430 -2.85 20.58 18.28
C LYS A 430 -3.47 21.78 18.97
#